data_AF-A0A6A6D371-F1
#
_entry.id   AF-A0A6A6D371-F1
#
_cell.length_a   1.000
_cell.length_b   1.000
_cell.length_c   1.000
_cell.angle_alpha   90.00
_cell.angle_beta   90.00
_cell.angle_gamma   90.00
#
_symmetry.space_group_name_H-M   'P 1'
#
loop_
_entity.id
_entity.type
_entity.pdbx_description
1 polymer ?
#
loop_
_entity_poly.entity_id
_entity_poly.type
_entity_poly.pdbx_seq_one_letter_code
_entity_poly.pdbx_strand_id
1 'polypeptide(L)'
;MSTPTATRLIRQTATNASRARVLLQPSNARRFHSPSFRLGAVRVQTSQPRWISSTRSSRAGLMPDTEEPQPPKEEPSETARPSQPTEISDEEYHERSEEFMNTLNEKAEQLAEGREDVEVEYSAGVLTITFPPNGTYVINKQPPNKQIWLSSPLSGPKRYDWVVVGEGMHQKEGGGVGEWVYLRDGSTLTSLLASELGLVVDPHHEEHPPSTDPTE
;
A
#
# COMPACT_ATOMS: atom_id res chain seq x y z
N MET A 1 -75.52 1.21 30.55
CA MET A 1 -75.82 0.71 29.20
C MET A 1 -74.49 0.70 28.44
N SER A 2 -73.55 -0.17 28.76
CA SER A 2 -73.48 -1.62 28.47
C SER A 2 -73.35 -1.92 26.98
N THR A 3 -72.15 -2.36 26.59
CA THR A 3 -71.75 -2.91 25.29
C THR A 3 -72.64 -4.06 24.82
N PRO A 4 -72.58 -4.41 23.52
CA PRO A 4 -71.82 -5.64 23.23
C PRO A 4 -70.92 -5.58 21.99
N THR A 5 -69.77 -6.23 22.20
CA THR A 5 -68.89 -6.93 21.27
C THR A 5 -69.61 -7.67 20.14
N ALA A 6 -69.12 -7.53 18.90
CA ALA A 6 -69.42 -8.45 17.81
C ALA A 6 -68.13 -8.81 17.04
N THR A 7 -67.69 -10.05 17.27
CA THR A 7 -66.67 -10.79 16.53
C THR A 7 -67.25 -11.27 15.20
N ARG A 8 -66.63 -11.02 14.03
CA ARG A 8 -66.58 -12.04 12.95
C ARG A 8 -65.67 -11.75 11.74
N LEU A 9 -64.86 -12.79 11.47
CA LEU A 9 -64.32 -13.33 10.22
C LEU A 9 -63.35 -12.51 9.32
N ILE A 10 -62.10 -12.94 9.47
CA ILE A 10 -61.07 -13.20 8.44
C ILE A 10 -61.66 -13.47 7.04
N ARG A 11 -61.16 -12.74 6.04
CA ARG A 11 -61.08 -13.23 4.65
C ARG A 11 -59.72 -12.86 4.07
N GLN A 12 -58.83 -13.86 4.07
CA GLN A 12 -57.57 -13.82 3.34
C GLN A 12 -57.88 -13.87 1.83
N THR A 13 -57.38 -12.91 1.07
CA THR A 13 -57.25 -13.03 -0.38
C THR A 13 -55.79 -13.33 -0.68
N ALA A 14 -55.48 -14.62 -0.83
CA ALA A 14 -54.22 -15.08 -1.40
C ALA A 14 -54.24 -14.79 -2.90
N THR A 15 -53.38 -13.89 -3.37
CA THR A 15 -53.07 -13.76 -4.79
C THR A 15 -51.89 -14.68 -5.13
N ASN A 16 -52.21 -15.75 -5.85
CA ASN A 16 -51.25 -16.67 -6.47
C ASN A 16 -50.35 -15.91 -7.45
N ALA A 17 -49.04 -15.85 -7.18
CA ALA A 17 -48.03 -15.57 -8.20
C ALA A 17 -47.34 -16.88 -8.58
N SER A 18 -47.76 -17.42 -9.72
CA SER A 18 -47.26 -18.67 -10.30
C SER A 18 -45.80 -18.54 -10.73
N ARG A 19 -44.98 -19.49 -10.26
CA ARG A 19 -43.66 -19.82 -10.80
C ARG A 19 -43.76 -20.06 -12.32
N ALA A 20 -42.90 -19.41 -13.10
CA ALA A 20 -42.55 -19.85 -14.44
C ALA A 20 -41.04 -20.13 -14.51
N ARG A 21 -40.70 -21.42 -14.38
CA ARG A 21 -39.41 -21.97 -14.79
C ARG A 21 -39.44 -22.12 -16.32
N VAL A 22 -38.58 -21.43 -17.04
CA VAL A 22 -38.32 -21.71 -18.46
C VAL A 22 -37.10 -22.62 -18.53
N LEU A 23 -37.35 -23.90 -18.81
CA LEU A 23 -36.37 -24.89 -19.24
C LEU A 23 -36.77 -25.33 -20.63
N LEU A 24 -35.93 -25.06 -21.64
CA LEU A 24 -35.95 -25.74 -22.94
C LEU A 24 -34.51 -25.82 -23.51
N GLN A 25 -33.93 -26.98 -23.22
CA GLN A 25 -33.05 -27.89 -23.98
C GLN A 25 -32.38 -27.51 -25.32
N PRO A 26 -31.30 -28.25 -25.71
CA PRO A 26 -30.24 -27.81 -26.62
C PRO A 26 -30.44 -28.28 -28.07
N SER A 27 -29.71 -27.65 -29.00
CA SER A 27 -29.66 -28.04 -30.42
C SER A 27 -28.25 -28.53 -30.80
N ASN A 28 -28.21 -29.72 -31.40
CA ASN A 28 -27.00 -30.47 -31.75
C ASN A 28 -26.31 -29.99 -33.04
N ALA A 29 -24.98 -30.01 -32.97
CA ALA A 29 -23.94 -30.31 -33.96
C ALA A 29 -24.26 -30.34 -35.47
N ARG A 30 -23.41 -29.63 -36.25
CA ARG A 30 -22.90 -30.15 -37.53
C ARG A 30 -21.39 -29.93 -37.65
N ARG A 31 -20.68 -31.05 -37.76
CA ARG A 31 -19.28 -31.18 -38.15
C ARG A 31 -19.16 -30.95 -39.65
N PHE A 32 -18.12 -30.26 -40.09
CA PHE A 32 -17.60 -30.38 -41.44
C PHE A 32 -16.10 -30.64 -41.39
N HIS A 33 -15.68 -31.59 -42.24
CA HIS A 33 -14.37 -32.21 -42.30
C HIS A 33 -13.37 -31.37 -43.10
N SER A 34 -12.09 -31.59 -42.82
CA SER A 34 -10.91 -31.05 -43.53
C SER A 34 -10.89 -31.40 -45.03
N PRO A 35 -9.99 -30.74 -45.78
CA PRO A 35 -8.83 -31.51 -46.25
C PRO A 35 -7.49 -30.83 -45.99
N SER A 36 -6.48 -31.68 -45.87
CA SER A 36 -5.07 -31.36 -45.70
C SER A 36 -4.45 -30.82 -47.00
N PHE A 37 -3.61 -29.78 -46.90
CA PHE A 37 -2.55 -29.52 -47.86
C PHE A 37 -1.26 -29.20 -47.12
N ARG A 38 -0.21 -29.99 -47.40
CA ARG A 38 1.18 -29.75 -47.02
C ARG A 38 1.90 -29.03 -48.16
N LEU A 39 2.55 -27.93 -47.83
CA LEU A 39 3.75 -27.34 -48.43
C LEU A 39 4.30 -26.42 -47.32
N GLY A 40 5.55 -26.44 -46.86
CA GLY A 40 6.80 -26.82 -47.49
C GLY A 40 7.71 -25.57 -47.53
N ALA A 41 8.53 -25.39 -46.48
CA ALA A 41 9.65 -24.44 -46.34
C ALA A 41 9.30 -22.92 -46.41
N VAL A 42 9.97 -21.97 -45.74
CA VAL A 42 11.37 -21.82 -45.34
C VAL A 42 11.39 -20.99 -44.04
N ARG A 43 12.11 -21.46 -43.01
CA ARG A 43 12.39 -20.68 -41.80
C ARG A 43 13.61 -19.81 -42.08
N VAL A 44 13.41 -18.53 -42.41
CA VAL A 44 14.52 -17.57 -42.51
C VAL A 44 14.96 -17.25 -41.08
N GLN A 45 16.05 -17.89 -40.68
CA GLN A 45 16.75 -17.66 -39.42
C GLN A 45 17.54 -16.35 -39.57
N THR A 46 16.96 -15.23 -39.14
CA THR A 46 17.71 -13.98 -38.99
C THR A 46 18.58 -14.11 -37.75
N SER A 47 19.86 -14.45 -37.98
CA SER A 47 20.90 -14.39 -36.97
C SER A 47 21.05 -12.94 -36.49
N GLN A 48 20.64 -12.65 -35.25
CA GLN A 48 21.03 -11.40 -34.61
C GLN A 48 22.56 -11.40 -34.39
N PRO A 49 23.28 -10.31 -34.71
CA PRO A 49 24.69 -10.20 -34.37
C PRO A 49 24.84 -10.05 -32.85
N ARG A 50 25.66 -10.92 -32.25
CA ARG A 50 26.14 -10.75 -30.87
C ARG A 50 27.10 -9.56 -30.84
N TRP A 51 26.73 -8.49 -30.16
CA TRP A 51 27.64 -7.39 -29.86
C TRP A 51 28.64 -7.84 -28.80
N ILE A 52 29.88 -8.07 -29.23
CA ILE A 52 31.04 -8.20 -28.35
C ILE A 52 31.51 -6.80 -27.96
N SER A 53 31.10 -6.32 -26.78
CA SER A 53 31.67 -5.12 -26.18
C SER A 53 33.10 -5.42 -25.71
N SER A 54 34.10 -4.99 -26.48
CA SER A 54 35.48 -4.94 -26.04
C SER A 54 35.66 -3.75 -25.10
N THR A 55 35.52 -3.95 -23.80
CA THR A 55 36.06 -3.00 -22.83
C THR A 55 37.58 -3.02 -22.96
N ARG A 56 38.19 -1.83 -23.08
CA ARG A 56 39.65 -1.71 -23.03
C ARG A 56 40.12 -2.21 -21.68
N SER A 57 40.89 -3.30 -21.67
CA SER A 57 41.74 -3.65 -20.53
C SER A 57 42.76 -2.53 -20.37
N SER A 58 42.59 -1.69 -19.35
CA SER A 58 43.66 -0.83 -18.87
C SER A 58 44.75 -1.77 -18.38
N ARG A 59 45.81 -1.90 -19.17
CA ARG A 59 47.07 -2.47 -18.70
C ARG A 59 47.54 -1.58 -17.54
N ALA A 60 47.33 -2.05 -16.32
CA ALA A 60 48.06 -1.57 -15.17
C ALA A 60 49.54 -1.90 -15.44
N GLY A 61 50.27 -0.92 -15.97
CA GLY A 61 51.71 -0.96 -16.01
C GLY A 61 52.21 -1.02 -14.57
N LEU A 62 52.97 -2.07 -14.26
CA LEU A 62 53.72 -2.19 -13.01
C LEU A 62 54.76 -1.07 -12.99
N MET A 63 54.42 0.07 -12.41
CA MET A 63 55.37 1.11 -12.02
C MET A 63 55.91 0.73 -10.63
N PRO A 64 57.23 0.72 -10.38
CA PRO A 64 57.82 0.18 -9.16
C PRO A 64 57.72 1.09 -7.92
N ASP A 65 56.91 2.15 -7.94
CA ASP A 65 56.73 3.06 -6.79
C ASP A 65 55.27 3.55 -6.67
N THR A 66 54.30 2.63 -6.68
CA THR A 66 52.89 2.97 -6.42
C THR A 66 52.57 2.71 -4.95
N GLU A 67 52.47 3.80 -4.19
CA GLU A 67 51.90 3.86 -2.84
C GLU A 67 50.65 3.00 -2.70
N GLU A 68 50.58 2.29 -1.59
CA GLU A 68 49.52 1.40 -1.14
C GLU A 68 48.12 1.96 -1.46
N PRO A 69 47.23 1.20 -2.11
CA PRO A 69 45.92 1.72 -2.46
C PRO A 69 45.15 2.00 -1.17
N GLN A 70 44.88 3.28 -0.92
CA GLN A 70 43.95 3.71 0.11
C GLN A 70 42.60 2.97 -0.10
N PRO A 71 41.93 2.51 0.97
CA PRO A 71 40.60 1.93 0.85
C PRO A 71 39.69 2.91 0.09
N PRO A 72 38.72 2.42 -0.70
CA PRO A 72 37.89 3.25 -1.55
C PRO A 72 37.39 4.47 -0.79
N LYS A 73 37.81 5.66 -1.25
CA LYS A 73 37.30 6.93 -0.75
C LYS A 73 35.79 6.90 -0.90
N GLU A 74 35.11 6.99 0.23
CA GLU A 74 33.69 7.28 0.35
C GLU A 74 33.42 8.60 -0.38
N GLU A 75 33.08 8.50 -1.66
CA GLU A 75 32.31 9.54 -2.33
C GLU A 75 31.06 9.77 -1.46
N PRO A 76 30.72 11.01 -1.10
CA PRO A 76 29.45 11.29 -0.44
C PRO A 76 28.36 10.91 -1.43
N SER A 77 27.86 9.69 -1.30
CA SER A 77 26.83 9.11 -2.13
C SER A 77 25.67 10.08 -2.18
N GLU A 78 25.50 10.68 -3.34
CA GLU A 78 24.31 11.38 -3.80
C GLU A 78 23.08 10.62 -3.29
N THR A 79 22.45 11.19 -2.25
CA THR A 79 21.19 10.82 -1.61
C THR A 79 20.78 9.35 -1.79
N ALA A 80 21.19 8.49 -0.86
CA ALA A 80 20.72 7.11 -0.75
C ALA A 80 19.19 7.07 -0.65
N ARG A 81 18.52 6.94 -1.80
CA ARG A 81 17.10 6.60 -1.84
C ARG A 81 16.97 5.22 -1.20
N PRO A 82 16.05 5.00 -0.24
CA PRO A 82 15.76 3.66 0.23
C PRO A 82 15.32 2.85 -0.98
N SER A 83 16.21 2.01 -1.48
CA SER A 83 16.01 1.32 -2.74
C SER A 83 15.23 0.02 -2.57
N GLN A 84 15.07 -0.45 -1.33
CA GLN A 84 14.38 -1.69 -0.99
C GLN A 84 13.43 -1.49 0.20
N PRO A 85 12.20 -2.03 0.15
CA PRO A 85 11.36 -2.20 1.33
C PRO A 85 12.06 -3.06 2.37
N THR A 86 11.81 -2.80 3.66
CA THR A 86 12.18 -3.75 4.70
C THR A 86 11.21 -4.93 4.69
N GLU A 87 11.74 -6.15 4.64
CA GLU A 87 10.92 -7.36 4.77
C GLU A 87 10.46 -7.52 6.23
N ILE A 88 9.19 -7.21 6.50
CA ILE A 88 8.56 -7.39 7.82
C ILE A 88 7.60 -8.58 7.81
N SER A 89 7.37 -9.16 8.99
CA SER A 89 6.36 -10.22 9.15
C SER A 89 4.93 -9.68 8.99
N ASP A 90 3.95 -10.56 8.73
CA ASP A 90 2.55 -10.15 8.60
C ASP A 90 1.97 -9.59 9.91
N GLU A 91 2.47 -10.10 11.04
CA GLU A 91 2.16 -9.67 12.39
C GLU A 91 2.75 -8.27 12.66
N GLU A 92 4.05 -8.09 12.37
CA GLU A 92 4.71 -6.78 12.52
C GLU A 92 4.08 -5.70 11.63
N TYR A 93 3.71 -6.06 10.39
CA TYR A 93 2.94 -5.16 9.53
C TYR A 93 1.62 -4.77 10.19
N HIS A 94 0.88 -5.71 10.76
CA HIS A 94 -0.40 -5.42 11.41
C HIS A 94 -0.22 -4.46 12.57
N GLU A 95 0.72 -4.75 13.47
CA GLU A 95 1.02 -3.92 14.63
C GLU A 95 1.39 -2.48 14.19
N ARG A 96 2.40 -2.35 13.34
CA ARG A 96 2.92 -1.05 12.88
C ARG A 96 1.89 -0.25 12.08
N SER A 97 1.13 -0.91 11.20
CA SER A 97 0.12 -0.23 10.38
C SER A 97 -1.13 0.13 11.20
N GLU A 98 -1.50 -0.67 12.19
CA GLU A 98 -2.62 -0.35 13.09
C GLU A 98 -2.26 0.82 14.01
N GLU A 99 -1.09 0.78 14.64
CA GLU A 99 -0.57 1.88 15.45
C GLU A 99 -0.54 3.19 14.65
N PHE A 100 0.07 3.17 13.47
CA PHE A 100 0.14 4.35 12.61
C PHE A 100 -1.26 4.89 12.22
N MET A 101 -2.19 4.01 11.84
CA MET A 101 -3.54 4.42 11.43
C MET A 101 -4.35 4.97 12.61
N ASN A 102 -4.18 4.42 13.81
CA ASN A 102 -4.84 4.91 15.02
C ASN A 102 -4.33 6.31 15.39
N THR A 103 -3.00 6.50 15.45
CA THR A 103 -2.43 7.82 15.70
C THR A 103 -2.85 8.83 14.64
N LEU A 104 -2.88 8.41 13.37
CA LEU A 104 -3.34 9.28 12.28
C LEU A 104 -4.83 9.64 12.42
N ASN A 105 -5.68 8.69 12.80
CA ASN A 105 -7.10 8.93 13.05
C ASN A 105 -7.30 9.93 14.20
N GLU A 106 -6.61 9.75 15.33
CA GLU A 106 -6.68 10.67 16.47
C GLU A 106 -6.28 12.10 16.08
N LYS A 107 -5.21 12.27 15.29
CA LYS A 107 -4.79 13.58 14.79
C LYS A 107 -5.79 14.18 13.81
N ALA A 108 -6.41 13.35 12.96
CA ALA A 108 -7.42 13.78 12.02
C ALA A 108 -8.71 14.21 12.75
N GLU A 109 -9.15 13.47 13.77
CA GLU A 109 -10.29 13.83 14.62
C GLU A 109 -10.04 15.16 15.35
N GLN A 110 -8.84 15.34 15.91
CA GLN A 110 -8.44 16.61 16.53
C GLN A 110 -8.48 17.79 15.53
N LEU A 111 -8.10 17.55 14.27
CA LEU A 111 -8.21 18.55 13.21
C LEU A 111 -9.69 18.89 12.90
N ALA A 112 -10.56 17.88 12.89
CA ALA A 112 -12.01 18.05 12.68
C ALA A 112 -12.69 18.82 13.83
N GLU A 113 -12.25 18.64 15.08
CA GLU A 113 -12.73 19.45 16.21
C GLU A 113 -12.43 20.95 16.04
N GLY A 114 -11.30 21.28 15.39
CA GLY A 114 -10.92 22.66 15.10
C GLY A 114 -11.63 23.27 13.88
N ARG A 115 -12.28 22.44 13.05
CA ARG A 115 -12.85 22.83 11.76
C ARG A 115 -14.12 22.05 11.44
N GLU A 116 -15.27 22.73 11.52
CA GLU A 116 -16.59 22.13 11.23
C GLU A 116 -16.76 21.64 9.78
N ASP A 117 -15.90 22.06 8.85
CA ASP A 117 -15.95 21.64 7.45
C ASP A 117 -15.16 20.35 7.16
N VAL A 118 -14.41 19.83 8.13
CA VAL A 118 -13.62 18.60 8.00
C VAL A 118 -14.40 17.42 8.57
N GLU A 119 -14.49 16.34 7.80
CA GLU A 119 -15.13 15.09 8.20
C GLU A 119 -14.11 13.94 8.13
N VAL A 120 -14.08 13.11 9.17
CA VAL A 120 -13.15 11.99 9.30
C VAL A 120 -13.94 10.71 9.56
N GLU A 121 -13.66 9.66 8.79
CA GLU A 121 -14.29 8.34 8.94
C GLU A 121 -13.20 7.25 8.86
N TYR A 122 -13.05 6.47 9.93
CA TYR A 122 -12.15 5.31 9.96
C TYR A 122 -12.96 4.02 10.07
N SER A 123 -12.81 3.13 9.07
CA SER A 123 -13.55 1.86 9.02
C SER A 123 -12.76 0.78 8.27
N ALA A 124 -12.66 -0.41 8.88
CA ALA A 124 -12.06 -1.60 8.28
C ALA A 124 -10.65 -1.39 7.66
N GLY A 125 -9.82 -0.57 8.30
CA GLY A 125 -8.47 -0.24 7.82
C GLY A 125 -8.43 0.81 6.70
N VAL A 126 -9.55 1.50 6.44
CA VAL A 126 -9.67 2.63 5.52
C VAL A 126 -9.99 3.88 6.31
N LEU A 127 -9.13 4.89 6.24
CA LEU A 127 -9.33 6.22 6.79
C LEU A 127 -9.69 7.18 5.66
N THR A 128 -10.84 7.81 5.76
CA THR A 128 -11.34 8.80 4.81
C THR A 128 -11.38 10.16 5.50
N ILE A 129 -10.71 11.15 4.90
CA ILE A 129 -10.68 12.53 5.41
C ILE A 129 -11.21 13.44 4.32
N THR A 130 -12.38 14.03 4.53
CA THR A 130 -12.94 15.06 3.66
C THR A 130 -12.44 16.41 4.14
N PHE A 131 -11.61 17.07 3.31
CA PHE A 131 -10.98 18.35 3.63
C PHE A 131 -11.27 19.38 2.54
N PRO A 132 -12.36 20.15 2.66
CA PRO A 132 -12.67 21.26 1.75
C PRO A 132 -11.62 22.39 1.88
N PRO A 133 -11.25 23.06 0.78
CA PRO A 133 -11.66 22.87 -0.61
C PRO A 133 -10.85 21.81 -1.39
N ASN A 134 -9.90 21.13 -0.74
CA ASN A 134 -8.93 20.27 -1.41
C ASN A 134 -9.54 18.95 -1.89
N GLY A 135 -10.59 18.45 -1.24
CA GLY A 135 -11.31 17.23 -1.63
C GLY A 135 -11.22 16.14 -0.56
N THR A 136 -11.36 14.88 -0.97
CA THR A 136 -11.36 13.73 -0.06
C THR A 136 -10.08 12.91 -0.20
N TYR A 137 -9.42 12.67 0.92
CA TYR A 137 -8.25 11.83 1.06
C TYR A 137 -8.68 10.46 1.53
N VAL A 138 -8.08 9.41 0.96
CA VAL A 138 -8.35 8.03 1.38
C VAL A 138 -7.02 7.35 1.67
N ILE A 139 -6.82 6.90 2.90
CA ILE A 139 -5.67 6.11 3.34
C ILE A 139 -6.15 4.70 3.64
N ASN A 140 -5.57 3.68 3.03
CA ASN A 140 -6.04 2.30 3.12
C ASN A 140 -4.89 1.34 3.42
N LYS A 141 -5.08 0.48 4.42
CA LYS A 141 -4.21 -0.65 4.71
C LYS A 141 -4.31 -1.68 3.58
N GLN A 142 -3.16 -2.18 3.11
CA GLN A 142 -3.08 -3.28 2.15
C GLN A 142 -2.26 -4.43 2.73
N PRO A 143 -2.87 -5.25 3.63
CA PRO A 143 -2.18 -6.39 4.24
C PRO A 143 -1.51 -7.36 3.26
N PRO A 144 -2.13 -7.73 2.11
CA PRO A 144 -1.50 -8.65 1.16
C PRO A 144 -0.16 -8.16 0.60
N ASN A 145 0.02 -6.83 0.54
CA ASN A 145 1.23 -6.21 0.01
C ASN A 145 2.12 -5.61 1.10
N LYS A 146 1.68 -5.64 2.38
CA LYS A 146 2.34 -4.96 3.51
C LYS A 146 2.56 -3.45 3.26
N GLN A 147 1.57 -2.82 2.63
CA GLN A 147 1.63 -1.44 2.19
C GLN A 147 0.50 -0.60 2.78
N ILE A 148 0.71 0.70 2.82
CA ILE A 148 -0.36 1.68 3.01
C ILE A 148 -0.55 2.43 1.69
N TRP A 149 -1.77 2.49 1.20
CA TRP A 149 -2.13 3.22 -0.01
C TRP A 149 -2.77 4.55 0.36
N LEU A 150 -2.40 5.59 -0.37
CA LEU A 150 -2.96 6.92 -0.25
C LEU A 150 -3.60 7.31 -1.58
N SER A 151 -4.79 7.86 -1.54
CA SER A 151 -5.40 8.62 -2.63
C SER A 151 -5.54 10.06 -2.17
N SER A 152 -4.66 10.94 -2.65
CA SER A 152 -4.74 12.38 -2.42
C SER A 152 -5.37 13.07 -3.65
N PRO A 153 -6.30 14.03 -3.46
CA PRO A 153 -6.82 14.84 -4.56
C PRO A 153 -5.75 15.79 -5.14
N LEU A 154 -4.67 16.06 -4.40
CA LEU A 154 -3.58 16.95 -4.82
C LEU A 154 -2.44 16.18 -5.50
N SER A 155 -1.94 15.14 -4.85
CA SER A 155 -0.77 14.38 -5.30
C SER A 155 -1.09 13.05 -6.00
N GLY A 156 -2.36 12.66 -6.02
CA GLY A 156 -2.84 11.44 -6.67
C GLY A 156 -2.58 10.16 -5.83
N PRO A 157 -2.61 8.98 -6.48
CA PRO A 157 -2.42 7.71 -5.79
C PRO A 157 -0.93 7.45 -5.49
N LYS A 158 -0.64 7.11 -4.23
CA LYS A 158 0.70 6.73 -3.75
C LYS A 158 0.62 5.43 -2.94
N ARG A 159 1.74 4.71 -2.89
CA ARG A 159 1.88 3.44 -2.14
C ARG A 159 3.12 3.56 -1.29
N TYR A 160 2.99 3.25 -0.01
CA TYR A 160 4.07 3.36 0.95
C TYR A 160 4.44 1.99 1.47
N ASP A 161 5.73 1.75 1.53
CA ASP A 161 6.34 0.55 2.04
C ASP A 161 7.03 0.88 3.36
N TRP A 162 7.08 -0.08 4.27
CA TRP A 162 7.82 0.09 5.52
C TRP A 162 9.32 0.06 5.26
N VAL A 163 10.04 1.06 5.74
CA VAL A 163 11.50 1.14 5.64
C VAL A 163 12.07 1.49 7.01
N VAL A 164 12.97 0.65 7.51
CA VAL A 164 13.70 0.91 8.75
C VAL A 164 14.78 1.98 8.51
N VAL A 165 14.70 3.08 9.26
CA VAL A 165 15.65 4.20 9.23
C VAL A 165 16.47 4.12 10.52
N GLY A 166 17.57 3.37 10.48
CA GLY A 166 18.42 3.18 11.66
C GLY A 166 19.09 1.81 11.68
N GLU A 167 20.03 1.60 10.77
CA GLU A 167 20.87 0.40 10.78
C GLU A 167 22.00 0.56 11.82
N GLY A 168 21.67 0.47 13.10
CA GLY A 168 22.66 -0.01 14.04
C GLY A 168 22.93 -1.46 13.68
N MET A 169 24.11 -1.78 13.12
CA MET A 169 24.56 -3.14 12.69
C MET A 169 24.46 -4.25 13.77
N HIS A 170 23.90 -3.95 14.94
CA HIS A 170 23.80 -4.81 16.12
C HIS A 170 22.37 -4.87 16.72
N GLN A 171 21.37 -4.25 16.09
CA GLN A 171 20.01 -4.29 16.60
C GLN A 171 19.23 -5.43 15.93
N LYS A 172 18.64 -6.28 16.78
CA LYS A 172 17.82 -7.44 16.40
C LYS A 172 16.83 -7.05 15.29
N GLU A 173 16.76 -7.85 14.22
CA GLU A 173 15.77 -7.68 13.14
C GLU A 173 14.38 -7.43 13.76
N GLY A 174 13.75 -6.29 13.42
CA GLY A 174 12.43 -5.87 13.94
C GLY A 174 12.44 -4.78 15.02
N GLY A 175 13.60 -4.36 15.55
CA GLY A 175 13.71 -3.33 16.61
C GLY A 175 14.10 -1.92 16.16
N GLY A 176 14.36 -1.71 14.87
CA GLY A 176 14.72 -0.40 14.33
C GLY A 176 13.49 0.49 14.13
N VAL A 177 13.67 1.79 14.32
CA VAL A 177 12.66 2.80 13.96
C VAL A 177 12.48 2.75 12.45
N GLY A 178 11.24 2.72 11.98
CA GLY A 178 10.95 2.76 10.56
C GLY A 178 9.86 3.75 10.23
N GLU A 179 9.77 4.08 8.95
CA GLU A 179 8.81 5.00 8.40
C GLU A 179 8.14 4.42 7.15
N TRP A 180 6.94 4.91 6.85
CA TRP A 180 6.22 4.59 5.62
C TRP A 180 6.75 5.47 4.48
N VAL A 181 7.53 4.88 3.56
CA VAL A 181 8.23 5.60 2.49
C VAL A 181 7.69 5.22 1.11
N TYR A 182 7.49 6.22 0.25
CA TYR A 182 7.18 5.99 -1.16
C TYR A 182 8.48 5.79 -1.95
N LEU A 183 8.77 4.55 -2.33
CA LEU A 183 10.05 4.17 -2.96
C LEU A 183 10.34 4.86 -4.31
N ARG A 184 9.35 5.50 -4.93
CA ARG A 184 9.54 6.17 -6.22
C ARG A 184 10.25 7.52 -6.08
N ASP A 185 9.85 8.31 -5.10
CA ASP A 185 10.37 9.67 -4.86
C ASP A 185 11.13 9.81 -3.54
N GLY A 186 11.04 8.82 -2.65
CA GLY A 186 11.64 8.82 -1.31
C GLY A 186 10.85 9.65 -0.29
N SER A 187 9.66 10.14 -0.63
CA SER A 187 8.82 10.91 0.30
C SER A 187 8.18 10.00 1.35
N THR A 188 8.10 10.50 2.59
CA THR A 188 7.44 9.79 3.68
C THR A 188 5.95 10.14 3.71
N LEU A 189 5.13 9.19 4.14
CA LEU A 189 3.68 9.41 4.30
C LEU A 189 3.42 10.53 5.31
N THR A 190 4.15 10.53 6.43
CA THR A 190 4.07 11.57 7.47
C THR A 190 4.39 12.96 6.91
N SER A 191 5.46 13.10 6.13
CA SER A 191 5.81 14.40 5.54
C SER A 191 4.75 14.89 4.56
N LEU A 192 4.16 13.99 3.78
CA LEU A 192 3.11 14.36 2.84
C LEU A 192 1.85 14.82 3.58
N LEU A 193 1.40 14.06 4.58
CA LEU A 193 0.23 14.42 5.39
C LEU A 193 0.42 15.73 6.16
N ALA A 194 1.63 15.97 6.68
CA ALA A 194 1.97 17.24 7.30
C ALA A 194 1.90 18.42 6.31
N SER A 195 2.35 18.22 5.06
CA SER A 195 2.33 19.26 4.04
C SER A 195 0.94 19.55 3.46
N GLU A 196 0.12 18.51 3.26
CA GLU A 196 -1.19 18.63 2.58
C GLU A 196 -2.33 18.92 3.57
N LEU A 197 -2.30 18.31 4.77
CA LEU A 197 -3.35 18.38 5.78
C LEU A 197 -2.92 19.10 7.07
N GLY A 198 -1.63 19.37 7.25
CA GLY A 198 -1.11 19.89 8.52
C GLY A 198 -1.05 18.84 9.64
N LEU A 199 -1.19 17.56 9.31
CA LEU A 199 -1.18 16.47 10.28
C LEU A 199 0.25 16.03 10.58
N VAL A 200 0.74 16.39 11.77
CA VAL A 200 2.03 15.94 12.27
C VAL A 200 1.82 14.64 13.07
N VAL A 201 2.16 13.52 12.45
CA VAL A 201 2.21 12.22 13.11
C VAL A 201 3.63 12.04 13.60
N ASP A 202 3.85 12.16 14.90
CA ASP A 202 5.13 11.79 15.49
C ASP A 202 5.12 10.27 15.67
N PRO A 203 6.01 9.50 15.03
CA PRO A 203 6.12 8.06 15.27
C PRO A 203 6.63 7.75 16.69
N HIS A 204 6.99 8.77 17.48
CA HIS A 204 7.51 8.63 18.84
C HIS A 204 6.50 9.10 19.88
N HIS A 205 5.54 8.23 20.24
CA HIS A 205 4.92 8.31 21.55
C HIS A 205 5.87 7.65 22.57
N GLU A 206 7.01 8.28 22.86
CA GLU A 206 7.73 7.96 24.09
C GLU A 206 6.82 8.40 25.25
N GLU A 207 6.08 7.46 25.81
CA GLU A 207 5.54 7.61 27.15
C GLU A 207 6.75 7.84 28.09
N HIS A 208 7.01 9.11 28.40
CA HIS A 208 7.83 9.46 29.53
C HIS A 208 7.13 8.85 30.76
N PRO A 209 7.71 7.83 31.43
CA PRO A 209 7.09 7.29 32.63
C PRO A 209 6.93 8.43 33.65
N PRO A 210 5.80 8.50 34.39
CA PRO A 210 5.63 9.50 35.43
C PRO A 210 6.82 9.37 36.38
N SER A 211 7.62 10.44 36.44
CA SER A 211 8.79 10.53 37.30
C SER A 211 8.35 10.25 38.74
N THR A 212 8.55 9.02 39.20
CA THR A 212 8.49 8.69 40.63
C THR A 212 9.74 9.29 41.24
N ASP A 213 9.62 10.54 41.67
CA ASP A 213 10.55 11.19 42.57
C ASP A 213 10.54 10.46 43.92
N PRO A 214 11.64 9.81 44.35
CA PRO A 214 11.79 9.35 45.72
C PRO A 214 12.66 10.39 46.44
N THR A 215 12.06 11.51 46.82
CA THR A 215 12.68 12.40 47.81
C THR A 215 12.25 11.93 49.20
N GLU A 216 13.15 11.14 49.78
CA GLU A 216 13.58 11.05 51.20
C GLU A 216 12.52 11.15 52.32
#